data_AF-A0A2X2EHQ7-F1
#
_entry.id   AF-A0A2X2EHQ7-F1
#
_cell.length_a   1.000
_cell.length_b   1.000
_cell.length_c   1.000
_cell.angle_alpha   90.00
_cell.angle_beta   90.00
_cell.angle_gamma   90.00
#
_symmetry.space_group_name_H-M   'P 1'
#
loop_
_entity.id
_entity.type
_entity.pdbx_description
1 polymer ?
#
loop_
_entity_poly.entity_id
_entity_poly.type
_entity_poly.pdbx_seq_one_letter_code
_entity_poly.pdbx_strand_id
1 'polypeptide(L)'
;MQSGESMKTRNVAPCLMVTLFCLIGCTHTFEAKGKTQVYEEVFPTDFDNAHKNRLRTGPATILFGPTPWWYTSITIDGWDFSLSAKVYRDAYLGQSFTVSGEESTLPYNLKVSWTRHNTHLFEQEDRVGCTTSGICSHEVTLLECKSGKSYSSGSKGYHRHEDDERCDKKTRYETGFYSNCPGIRTDLNRYKTSNYTVTVDFMDSKRPQIKLGQFIGETQYMADSIETLREGHCSFSKTAPH
;
A
#
# COMPACT_ATOMS: atom_id res chain seq x y z
N MET A 1 -27.94 39.87 40.43
CA MET A 1 -27.74 40.59 39.15
C MET A 1 -26.24 40.67 38.89
N GLN A 2 -25.81 40.25 37.70
CA GLN A 2 -24.55 40.51 36.97
C GLN A 2 -23.22 40.54 37.75
N SER A 3 -22.32 39.58 37.52
CA SER A 3 -21.39 39.46 36.37
C SER A 3 -20.24 40.48 36.41
N GLY A 4 -19.01 39.97 36.38
CA GLY A 4 -17.77 40.74 36.32
C GLY A 4 -16.55 39.82 36.37
N GLU A 5 -16.26 39.19 35.23
CA GLU A 5 -15.14 38.27 34.98
C GLU A 5 -13.77 38.96 35.10
N SER A 6 -12.74 38.21 35.53
CA SER A 6 -11.34 38.56 35.28
C SER A 6 -10.61 37.35 34.66
N MET A 7 -10.14 37.58 33.44
CA MET A 7 -9.45 36.65 32.54
C MET A 7 -8.24 35.97 33.18
N LYS A 8 -8.12 34.66 32.95
CA LYS A 8 -6.94 33.85 33.25
C LYS A 8 -6.25 33.49 31.93
N THR A 9 -5.17 34.20 31.60
CA THR A 9 -4.26 33.85 30.50
C THR A 9 -3.46 32.61 30.89
N ARG A 10 -3.68 31.50 30.17
CA ARG A 10 -2.85 30.29 30.26
C ARG A 10 -1.90 30.24 29.07
N ASN A 11 -0.61 30.28 29.38
CA ASN A 11 0.48 30.00 28.45
C ASN A 11 0.32 28.58 27.90
N VAL A 12 0.22 28.47 26.57
CA VAL A 12 0.25 27.20 25.84
C VAL A 12 1.68 26.96 25.40
N ALA A 13 2.34 25.97 26.03
CA ALA A 13 3.63 25.47 25.57
C ALA A 13 3.44 24.69 24.25
N PRO A 14 4.32 24.85 23.25
CA PRO A 14 4.24 24.07 22.02
C PRO A 14 4.67 22.63 22.31
N CYS A 15 3.70 21.72 22.26
CA CYS A 15 3.90 20.29 22.33
C CYS A 15 4.69 19.86 21.08
N LEU A 16 5.95 19.48 21.29
CA LEU A 16 6.83 18.89 20.28
C LEU A 16 6.19 17.57 19.81
N MET A 17 5.49 17.63 18.68
CA MET A 17 5.01 16.46 17.93
C MET A 17 6.23 15.71 17.38
N VAL A 18 6.74 14.77 18.15
CA VAL A 18 7.59 13.70 17.63
C VAL A 18 6.65 12.80 16.81
N THR A 19 6.53 13.09 15.52
CA THR A 19 5.90 12.20 14.55
C THR A 19 6.74 10.94 14.44
N LEU A 20 6.40 9.97 15.28
CA LEU A 20 6.79 8.58 15.18
C LEU A 20 6.22 8.06 13.86
N PHE A 21 7.02 8.16 12.80
CA PHE A 21 6.77 7.49 11.53
C PHE A 21 6.60 6.00 11.84
N CYS A 22 5.35 5.53 11.79
CA CYS A 22 5.03 4.11 11.79
C CYS A 22 5.66 3.48 10.56
N LEU A 23 6.92 3.05 10.68
CA LEU A 23 7.52 1.97 9.90
C LEU A 23 6.89 0.65 10.38
N ILE A 24 5.56 0.55 10.35
CA ILE A 24 4.91 -0.76 10.36
C ILE A 24 5.01 -1.19 8.91
N GLY A 25 6.06 -1.98 8.63
CA GLY A 25 6.18 -2.65 7.35
C GLY A 25 4.86 -3.31 7.03
N CYS A 26 4.29 -3.00 5.87
CA CYS A 26 3.12 -3.69 5.36
C CYS A 26 3.47 -5.18 5.26
N THR A 27 3.20 -5.94 6.32
CA THR A 27 3.17 -7.40 6.25
C THR A 27 2.02 -7.69 5.30
N HIS A 28 2.35 -8.09 4.07
CA HIS A 28 1.35 -8.45 3.08
C HIS A 28 0.59 -9.67 3.62
N THR A 29 -0.61 -9.42 4.15
CA THR A 29 -1.54 -10.46 4.56
C THR A 29 -2.45 -10.78 3.39
N PHE A 30 -2.60 -12.07 3.13
CA PHE A 30 -3.41 -12.63 2.06
C PHE A 30 -4.67 -13.21 2.68
N GLU A 31 -5.80 -12.94 2.03
CA GLU A 31 -7.09 -13.52 2.41
C GLU A 31 -7.42 -14.67 1.47
N ALA A 32 -7.62 -15.87 2.04
CA ALA A 32 -8.10 -17.04 1.33
C ALA A 32 -9.50 -17.43 1.83
N LYS A 33 -10.44 -17.59 0.91
CA LYS A 33 -11.81 -18.04 1.22
C LYS A 33 -11.97 -19.49 0.82
N GLY A 34 -12.58 -20.28 1.69
CA GLY A 34 -12.65 -21.71 1.47
C GLY A 34 -13.64 -22.40 2.39
N LYS A 35 -13.43 -23.70 2.53
CA LYS A 35 -14.24 -24.56 3.40
C LYS A 35 -13.36 -25.39 4.31
N THR A 36 -13.76 -25.47 5.55
CA THR A 36 -13.25 -26.41 6.54
C THR A 36 -14.04 -27.71 6.47
N GLN A 37 -13.35 -28.84 6.57
CA GLN A 37 -13.89 -30.19 6.72
C GLN A 37 -13.31 -30.79 8.01
N VAL A 38 -14.16 -31.36 8.85
CA VAL A 38 -13.76 -32.07 10.08
C VAL A 38 -13.84 -33.57 9.84
N TYR A 39 -12.77 -34.30 10.16
CA TYR A 39 -12.68 -35.75 9.97
C TYR A 39 -12.99 -36.52 11.24
N GLU A 40 -12.50 -36.01 12.37
CA GLU A 40 -12.79 -36.58 13.68
C GLU A 40 -13.32 -35.48 14.60
N GLU A 41 -14.44 -35.73 15.25
CA GLU A 41 -14.91 -34.92 16.36
C GLU A 41 -14.08 -35.22 17.62
N VAL A 42 -12.75 -35.04 17.55
CA VAL A 42 -11.92 -35.08 18.77
C VAL A 42 -11.95 -33.70 19.39
N PHE A 43 -12.55 -33.64 20.56
CA PHE A 43 -12.64 -32.44 21.37
C PHE A 43 -11.37 -32.31 22.22
N PRO A 44 -10.62 -31.20 22.16
CA PRO A 44 -9.65 -30.90 23.19
C PRO A 44 -10.45 -30.68 24.49
N THR A 45 -10.42 -31.65 25.39
CA THR A 45 -11.15 -31.63 26.66
C THR A 45 -10.67 -30.54 27.62
N ASP A 46 -9.54 -29.91 27.32
CA ASP A 46 -8.77 -29.12 28.28
C ASP A 46 -8.86 -27.60 28.04
N PHE A 47 -9.67 -27.14 27.07
CA PHE A 47 -9.91 -25.71 26.84
C PHE A 47 -11.28 -25.28 27.38
N ASP A 48 -11.32 -24.59 28.52
CA ASP A 48 -12.54 -24.12 29.23
C ASP A 48 -13.47 -23.22 28.38
N ASN A 49 -13.00 -22.71 27.24
CA ASN A 49 -13.81 -21.96 26.26
C ASN A 49 -14.38 -22.85 25.15
N ALA A 50 -14.58 -24.14 25.44
CA ALA A 50 -14.74 -25.23 24.49
C ALA A 50 -15.80 -25.03 23.41
N HIS A 51 -16.75 -24.09 23.51
CA HIS A 51 -17.78 -23.88 22.48
C HIS A 51 -17.42 -22.81 21.44
N LYS A 52 -16.58 -21.81 21.76
CA LYS A 52 -16.30 -20.66 20.86
C LYS A 52 -15.11 -20.86 19.92
N ASN A 53 -14.34 -21.93 20.12
CA ASN A 53 -13.14 -22.21 19.32
C ASN A 53 -13.19 -23.61 18.69
N ARG A 54 -14.39 -24.17 18.53
CA ARG A 54 -14.57 -25.50 17.93
C ARG A 54 -14.35 -25.43 16.44
N LEU A 55 -13.50 -26.31 15.93
CA LEU A 55 -13.46 -26.56 14.50
C LEU A 55 -14.82 -27.08 14.03
N ARG A 56 -15.36 -26.47 12.96
CA ARG A 56 -16.61 -26.90 12.35
C ARG A 56 -16.46 -27.00 10.84
N THR A 57 -17.21 -27.95 10.26
CA THR A 57 -17.34 -28.04 8.82
C THR A 57 -18.16 -26.85 8.31
N GLY A 58 -17.68 -26.16 7.28
CA GLY A 58 -18.37 -25.02 6.70
C GLY A 58 -17.44 -23.99 6.07
N PRO A 59 -18.00 -22.87 5.59
CA PRO A 59 -17.22 -21.76 5.06
C PRO A 59 -16.30 -21.16 6.13
N ALA A 60 -15.08 -20.83 5.74
CA ALA A 60 -14.13 -20.13 6.58
C ALA A 60 -13.24 -19.20 5.74
N THR A 61 -12.58 -18.28 6.41
CA THR A 61 -11.61 -17.35 5.82
C THR A 61 -10.29 -17.49 6.56
N ILE A 62 -9.19 -17.50 5.83
CA ILE A 62 -7.82 -17.49 6.36
C ILE A 62 -7.17 -16.17 5.98
N LEU A 63 -6.63 -15.46 6.97
CA LEU A 63 -5.71 -14.36 6.80
C LEU A 63 -4.31 -14.85 7.16
N PHE A 64 -3.35 -14.79 6.23
CA PHE A 64 -1.97 -15.26 6.48
C PHE A 64 -0.94 -14.42 5.71
N GLY A 65 0.27 -14.31 6.24
CA GLY A 65 1.40 -13.71 5.50
C GLY A 65 2.33 -14.79 4.92
N PRO A 66 2.58 -14.87 3.61
CA PRO A 66 3.48 -15.87 3.02
C PRO A 66 4.96 -15.51 3.20
N THR A 67 5.29 -14.25 3.48
CA THR A 67 6.67 -13.74 3.59
C THR A 67 6.80 -12.78 4.77
N PRO A 68 6.98 -13.27 6.01
CA PRO A 68 7.21 -12.42 7.16
C PRO A 68 8.62 -11.82 7.12
N TRP A 69 8.77 -10.58 7.58
CA TRP A 69 10.11 -10.03 7.84
C TRP A 69 10.70 -10.63 9.13
N TRP A 70 9.96 -10.56 10.24
CA TRP A 70 10.33 -11.16 11.54
C TRP A 70 9.23 -12.09 12.06
N TYR A 71 7.98 -11.66 11.95
CA TYR A 71 6.79 -12.46 12.22
C TYR A 71 5.63 -11.95 11.34
N THR A 72 4.57 -12.74 11.28
CA THR A 72 3.24 -12.35 10.80
C THR A 72 2.18 -12.93 11.73
N SER A 73 0.90 -12.72 11.42
CA SER A 73 -0.20 -13.44 12.05
C SER A 73 -0.85 -14.40 11.06
N ILE A 74 -1.36 -15.50 11.59
CA ILE A 74 -2.43 -16.26 10.95
C ILE A 74 -3.73 -16.05 11.73
N THR A 75 -4.81 -15.77 11.01
CA THR A 75 -6.16 -15.71 11.56
C THR A 75 -7.06 -16.63 10.73
N ILE A 76 -7.90 -17.41 11.42
CA ILE A 76 -8.85 -18.35 10.84
C ILE A 76 -10.22 -17.99 11.38
N ASP A 77 -11.09 -17.47 10.53
CA ASP A 77 -12.44 -17.04 10.90
C ASP A 77 -13.48 -17.96 10.26
N GLY A 78 -14.22 -18.69 11.10
CA GLY A 78 -15.41 -19.42 10.74
C GLY A 78 -16.69 -18.67 11.14
N TRP A 79 -17.84 -19.35 11.09
CA TRP A 79 -19.11 -18.76 11.51
C TRP A 79 -19.09 -18.38 13.00
N ASP A 80 -18.72 -19.32 13.86
CA ASP A 80 -18.82 -19.19 15.32
C ASP A 80 -17.49 -19.40 16.03
N PHE A 81 -16.38 -19.43 15.29
CA PHE A 81 -15.04 -19.55 15.82
C PHE A 81 -14.06 -18.60 15.14
N SER A 82 -13.07 -18.13 15.90
CA SER A 82 -11.93 -17.38 15.39
C SER A 82 -10.67 -17.86 16.10
N LEU A 83 -9.67 -18.26 15.34
CA LEU A 83 -8.37 -18.69 15.84
C LEU A 83 -7.31 -17.73 15.32
N SER A 84 -6.43 -17.25 16.18
CA SER A 84 -5.37 -16.33 15.77
C SER A 84 -4.07 -16.64 16.50
N ALA A 85 -2.97 -16.68 15.75
CA ALA A 85 -1.64 -16.90 16.30
C ALA A 85 -0.59 -16.07 15.56
N LYS A 86 0.50 -15.77 16.26
CA LYS A 86 1.70 -15.21 15.64
C LYS A 86 2.51 -16.34 15.01
N VAL A 87 3.05 -16.09 13.83
CA VAL A 87 3.93 -17.00 13.11
C VAL A 87 5.27 -16.32 12.93
N TYR A 88 6.28 -16.82 13.63
CA TYR A 88 7.65 -16.31 13.51
C TYR A 88 8.32 -16.87 12.26
N ARG A 89 9.32 -16.14 11.74
CA ARG A 89 10.00 -16.48 10.47
C ARG A 89 10.64 -17.87 10.46
N ASP A 90 11.11 -18.35 11.59
CA ASP A 90 11.71 -19.68 11.79
C ASP A 90 10.71 -20.84 11.64
N ALA A 91 9.41 -20.59 11.80
CA ALA A 91 8.36 -21.57 11.53
C ALA A 91 8.11 -21.83 10.04
N TYR A 92 8.68 -21.01 9.15
CA TYR A 92 8.48 -21.12 7.69
C TYR A 92 9.44 -22.11 7.04
N LEU A 93 8.87 -22.95 6.18
CA LEU A 93 9.57 -23.92 5.35
C LEU A 93 9.05 -23.79 3.91
N GLY A 94 9.70 -22.91 3.14
CA GLY A 94 9.31 -22.62 1.76
C GLY A 94 7.89 -22.03 1.66
N GLN A 95 6.97 -22.75 1.04
CA GLN A 95 5.56 -22.36 0.86
C GLN A 95 4.65 -22.96 1.94
N SER A 96 5.18 -23.11 3.15
CA SER A 96 4.46 -23.66 4.29
C SER A 96 5.00 -23.13 5.61
N PHE A 97 4.19 -23.23 6.67
CA PHE A 97 4.63 -23.04 8.05
C PHE A 97 3.81 -23.91 9.00
N THR A 98 4.33 -24.09 10.21
CA THR A 98 3.62 -24.79 11.29
C THR A 98 3.44 -23.91 12.51
N VAL A 99 2.32 -24.05 13.20
CA VAL A 99 2.03 -23.35 14.47
C VAL A 99 1.78 -24.40 15.54
N SER A 100 2.57 -24.36 16.62
CA SER A 100 2.32 -25.15 17.81
C SER A 100 1.13 -24.58 18.57
N GLY A 101 0.13 -25.42 18.82
CA GLY A 101 -1.05 -25.04 19.56
C GLY A 101 -0.74 -24.69 21.01
N GLU A 102 0.16 -25.45 21.65
CA GLU A 102 0.58 -25.21 23.03
C GLU A 102 1.27 -23.83 23.18
N GLU A 103 2.25 -23.54 22.34
CA GLU A 103 3.00 -22.27 22.39
C GLU A 103 2.14 -21.06 22.02
N SER A 104 1.16 -21.27 21.14
CA SER A 104 0.29 -20.21 20.63
C SER A 104 -1.06 -20.12 21.34
N THR A 105 -1.26 -20.89 22.42
CA THR A 105 -2.54 -20.99 23.15
C THR A 105 -3.74 -21.37 22.25
N LEU A 106 -3.48 -22.10 21.16
CA LEU A 106 -4.50 -22.64 20.28
C LEU A 106 -4.90 -24.07 20.69
N PRO A 107 -6.17 -24.46 20.47
CA PRO A 107 -6.63 -25.82 20.71
C PRO A 107 -6.02 -26.87 19.73
N TYR A 108 -5.41 -26.41 18.64
CA TYR A 108 -4.92 -27.25 17.55
C TYR A 108 -3.51 -26.85 17.15
N ASN A 109 -2.72 -27.85 16.74
CA ASN A 109 -1.53 -27.60 15.93
C ASN A 109 -1.99 -27.28 14.50
N LEU A 110 -1.35 -26.31 13.85
CA LEU A 110 -1.67 -25.94 12.46
C LEU A 110 -0.50 -26.27 11.56
N LYS A 111 -0.78 -26.87 10.41
CA LYS A 111 0.16 -26.94 9.29
C LYS A 111 -0.46 -26.24 8.09
N VAL A 112 0.16 -25.14 7.68
CA VAL A 112 -0.34 -24.28 6.62
C VAL A 112 0.56 -24.42 5.41
N SER A 113 -0.01 -24.59 4.23
CA SER A 113 0.72 -24.60 2.96
C SER A 113 -0.06 -23.86 1.88
N TRP A 114 0.65 -23.36 0.88
CA TRP A 114 0.02 -22.72 -0.28
C TRP A 114 0.72 -23.09 -1.57
N THR A 115 -0.05 -23.10 -2.66
CA THR A 115 0.45 -23.31 -4.03
C THR A 115 -0.03 -22.18 -4.91
N ARG A 116 0.89 -21.59 -5.69
CA ARG A 116 0.57 -20.51 -6.63
C ARG A 116 -0.05 -21.09 -7.90
N HIS A 117 -1.18 -20.51 -8.33
CA HIS A 117 -1.89 -20.88 -9.56
C HIS A 117 -2.15 -19.66 -10.46
N ASN A 118 -2.63 -19.95 -11.68
CA ASN A 118 -3.14 -19.00 -12.69
C ASN A 118 -2.34 -17.70 -12.79
N THR A 119 -1.21 -17.80 -13.49
CA THR A 119 -0.36 -16.66 -13.80
C THR A 119 -0.81 -16.02 -15.10
N HIS A 120 -1.23 -14.75 -15.06
CA HIS A 120 -1.38 -13.94 -16.26
C HIS A 120 -0.41 -12.75 -16.24
N LEU A 121 0.18 -12.46 -17.38
CA LEU A 121 0.96 -11.25 -17.60
C LEU A 121 0.05 -10.22 -18.25
N PHE A 122 0.06 -9.00 -17.73
CA PHE A 122 -0.57 -7.88 -18.41
C PHE A 122 0.29 -6.63 -18.27
N GLU A 123 0.15 -5.72 -19.22
CA GLU A 123 0.86 -4.46 -19.26
C GLU A 123 -0.14 -3.33 -19.02
N GLN A 124 0.27 -2.34 -18.23
CA GLN A 124 -0.48 -1.11 -18.01
C GLN A 124 0.42 0.07 -18.35
N GLU A 125 -0.10 0.99 -19.14
CA GLU A 125 0.57 2.23 -19.46
C GLU A 125 0.12 3.32 -18.49
N ASP A 126 1.05 3.88 -17.71
CA ASP A 126 0.81 5.02 -16.84
C ASP A 126 1.49 6.27 -17.39
N ARG A 127 0.78 7.40 -17.43
CA ARG A 127 1.34 8.69 -17.83
C ARG A 127 1.77 9.46 -16.60
N VAL A 128 3.07 9.65 -16.44
CA VAL A 128 3.67 10.38 -15.31
C VAL A 128 4.02 11.79 -15.76
N GLY A 129 3.45 12.79 -15.09
CA GLY A 129 3.84 14.18 -15.27
C GLY A 129 5.25 14.42 -14.75
N CYS A 130 6.11 14.99 -15.57
CA CYS A 130 7.43 15.45 -15.17
C CYS A 130 7.38 16.94 -14.85
N THR A 131 7.96 17.33 -13.72
CA THR A 131 8.12 18.73 -13.29
C THR A 131 9.60 19.08 -13.12
N THR A 132 10.50 18.33 -13.75
CA THR A 132 11.95 18.48 -13.59
C THR A 132 12.46 19.72 -14.31
N SER A 133 13.59 20.27 -13.86
CA SER A 133 14.22 21.42 -14.53
C SER A 133 14.79 21.04 -15.90
N GLY A 134 14.53 21.84 -16.93
CA GLY A 134 14.94 21.55 -18.31
C GLY A 134 14.64 22.68 -19.28
N ILE A 135 15.06 22.51 -20.54
CA ILE A 135 14.71 23.44 -21.62
C ILE A 135 13.34 23.04 -22.19
N CYS A 136 12.37 23.94 -22.13
CA CYS A 136 11.04 23.75 -22.71
C CYS A 136 10.46 25.06 -23.22
N SER A 137 9.41 24.92 -24.01
CA SER A 137 8.58 26.04 -24.43
C SER A 137 7.41 26.20 -23.48
N HIS A 138 7.28 27.37 -22.86
CA HIS A 138 6.17 27.71 -21.98
C HIS A 138 5.36 28.85 -22.54
N GLU A 139 4.06 28.78 -22.27
CA GLU A 139 3.15 29.88 -22.51
C GLU A 139 3.49 31.03 -21.54
N VAL A 140 3.96 32.15 -22.08
CA VAL A 140 4.24 33.38 -21.34
C VAL A 140 3.33 34.49 -21.84
N THR A 141 2.81 35.29 -20.91
CA THR A 141 2.08 36.51 -21.25
C THR A 141 3.09 37.66 -21.38
N LEU A 142 3.05 38.34 -22.52
CA LEU A 142 3.79 39.55 -22.82
C LEU A 142 2.82 40.73 -22.86
N LEU A 143 3.26 41.88 -22.33
CA LEU A 143 2.64 43.17 -22.61
C LEU A 143 3.39 43.81 -23.78
N GLU A 144 2.71 44.04 -24.89
CA GLU A 144 3.24 44.75 -26.04
C GLU A 144 2.62 46.14 -26.12
N CYS A 145 3.43 47.18 -25.90
CA CYS A 145 2.97 48.55 -25.91
C CYS A 145 3.11 49.20 -27.28
N LYS A 146 2.22 50.14 -27.62
CA LYS A 146 2.28 50.94 -28.88
C LYS A 146 3.60 51.68 -29.10
N SER A 147 4.41 51.85 -28.04
CA SER A 147 5.77 52.41 -28.09
C SER A 147 6.81 51.44 -28.68
N GLY A 148 6.44 50.20 -28.99
CA GLY A 148 7.33 49.14 -29.47
C GLY A 148 8.09 48.42 -28.35
N LYS A 149 7.82 48.73 -27.07
CA LYS A 149 8.40 48.04 -25.92
C LYS A 149 7.57 46.81 -25.55
N SER A 150 8.24 45.72 -25.22
CA SER A 150 7.62 44.49 -24.71
C SER A 150 8.12 44.16 -23.30
N TYR A 151 7.23 43.63 -22.46
CA TYR A 151 7.54 43.22 -21.09
C TYR A 151 6.96 41.84 -20.81
N SER A 152 7.78 40.93 -20.26
CA SER A 152 7.33 39.60 -19.85
C SER A 152 6.65 39.59 -18.48
N SER A 153 5.64 38.74 -18.33
CA SER A 153 4.94 38.51 -17.05
C SER A 153 5.92 38.23 -15.91
N GLY A 154 5.71 38.90 -14.76
CA GLY A 154 6.59 38.84 -13.59
C GLY A 154 7.78 39.82 -13.59
N SER A 155 8.04 40.53 -14.70
CA SER A 155 9.06 41.59 -14.73
C SER A 155 8.57 42.89 -14.08
N LYS A 156 9.50 43.71 -13.56
CA LYS A 156 9.18 45.06 -13.03
C LYS A 156 8.49 45.96 -14.06
N GLY A 157 8.83 45.80 -15.34
CA GLY A 157 8.21 46.56 -16.44
C GLY A 157 6.77 46.13 -16.67
N TYR A 158 6.49 44.83 -16.61
CA TYR A 158 5.15 44.29 -16.76
C TYR A 158 4.20 44.87 -15.71
N HIS A 159 4.56 44.79 -14.42
CA HIS A 159 3.73 45.31 -13.34
C HIS A 159 3.47 46.82 -13.40
N ARG A 160 4.36 47.60 -14.03
CA ARG A 160 4.17 49.05 -14.18
C ARG A 160 3.24 49.45 -15.31
N HIS A 161 3.04 48.56 -16.28
CA HIS A 161 2.34 48.84 -17.53
C HIS A 161 1.16 47.89 -17.76
N GLU A 162 0.83 47.03 -16.80
CA GLU A 162 -0.26 46.06 -16.92
C GLU A 162 -1.64 46.71 -17.09
N ASP A 163 -1.83 47.88 -16.50
CA ASP A 163 -3.06 48.67 -16.59
C ASP A 163 -2.96 49.83 -17.61
N ASP A 164 -1.87 49.92 -18.40
CA ASP A 164 -1.73 50.96 -19.43
C ASP A 164 -2.56 50.56 -20.66
N GLU A 165 -3.62 51.32 -20.96
CA GLU A 165 -4.51 51.12 -22.12
C GLU A 165 -3.79 51.13 -23.48
N ARG A 166 -2.52 51.54 -23.52
CA ARG A 166 -1.67 51.53 -24.73
C ARG A 166 -0.86 50.25 -24.86
N CYS A 167 -1.07 49.26 -24.00
CA CYS A 167 -0.38 47.97 -24.02
C CYS A 167 -1.38 46.82 -24.13
N ASP A 168 -1.13 45.93 -25.10
CA ASP A 168 -1.96 44.75 -25.33
C ASP A 168 -1.29 43.52 -24.71
N LYS A 169 -2.07 42.70 -24.01
CA LYS A 169 -1.62 41.39 -23.52
C LYS A 169 -1.62 40.40 -24.67
N LYS A 170 -0.46 39.82 -24.97
CA LYS A 170 -0.32 38.73 -25.92
C LYS A 170 0.28 37.51 -25.26
N THR A 171 -0.20 36.35 -25.67
CA THR A 171 0.33 35.09 -25.21
C THR A 171 1.28 34.52 -26.25
N ARG A 172 2.50 34.19 -25.84
CA ARG A 172 3.54 33.63 -26.71
C ARG A 172 4.18 32.43 -26.05
N TYR A 173 4.62 31.49 -26.87
CA TYR A 173 5.46 30.39 -26.43
C TYR A 173 6.94 30.82 -26.47
N GLU A 174 7.61 30.83 -25.32
CA GLU A 174 9.05 31.09 -25.21
C GLU A 174 9.81 29.83 -24.76
N THR A 175 10.81 29.48 -25.56
CA THR A 175 11.74 28.39 -25.23
C THR A 175 12.82 28.92 -24.29
N GLY A 176 12.93 28.32 -23.11
CA GLY A 176 13.90 28.71 -22.09
C GLY A 176 14.21 27.55 -21.14
N PHE A 177 15.20 27.75 -20.27
CA PHE A 177 15.46 26.82 -19.18
C PHE A 177 14.56 27.16 -17.99
N TYR A 178 13.70 26.24 -17.59
CA TYR A 178 12.76 26.42 -16.49
C TYR A 178 13.02 25.38 -15.39
N SER A 179 12.84 25.77 -14.13
CA SER A 179 12.98 24.87 -12.97
C SER A 179 11.89 23.80 -12.92
N ASN A 180 10.76 24.04 -13.59
CA ASN A 180 9.55 23.24 -13.60
C ASN A 180 9.10 23.00 -15.04
N CYS A 181 9.86 22.20 -15.79
CA CYS A 181 9.56 21.89 -17.17
C CYS A 181 8.47 20.79 -17.23
N PRO A 182 7.25 21.09 -17.69
CA PRO A 182 6.17 20.12 -17.77
C PRO A 182 6.46 19.19 -18.94
N GLY A 183 6.65 17.92 -18.63
CA GLY A 183 6.71 16.83 -19.59
C GLY A 183 5.70 15.76 -19.25
N ILE A 184 5.40 14.88 -20.20
CA ILE A 184 4.69 13.63 -19.94
C ILE A 184 5.68 12.52 -20.29
N ARG A 185 5.97 11.66 -19.32
CA ARG A 185 6.65 10.38 -19.55
C ARG A 185 5.64 9.27 -19.51
N THR A 186 5.82 8.27 -20.36
CA THR A 186 5.04 7.05 -20.31
C THR A 186 5.84 5.99 -19.54
N ASP A 187 5.28 5.48 -18.46
CA ASP A 187 5.81 4.33 -17.74
C ASP A 187 4.95 3.11 -18.12
N LEU A 188 5.55 2.14 -18.82
CA LEU A 188 4.93 0.85 -19.11
C LEU A 188 5.23 -0.11 -17.96
N ASN A 189 4.22 -0.40 -17.17
CA ASN A 189 4.30 -1.32 -16.03
C ASN A 189 3.81 -2.71 -16.43
N ARG A 190 4.65 -3.72 -16.25
CA ARG A 190 4.29 -5.13 -16.43
C ARG A 190 3.94 -5.75 -15.11
N TYR A 191 2.78 -6.38 -15.05
CA TYR A 191 2.26 -7.04 -13.87
C TYR A 191 2.07 -8.54 -14.09
N LYS A 192 2.26 -9.30 -13.02
CA LYS A 192 1.90 -10.70 -12.92
C LYS A 192 0.69 -10.82 -12.01
N THR A 193 -0.46 -11.26 -12.51
CA THR A 193 -1.53 -11.71 -11.61
C THR A 193 -1.30 -13.16 -11.20
N SER A 194 -1.52 -13.48 -9.95
CA SER A 194 -1.51 -14.86 -9.46
C SER A 194 -2.53 -15.03 -8.34
N ASN A 195 -3.10 -16.23 -8.20
CA ASN A 195 -3.86 -16.62 -7.02
C ASN A 195 -3.15 -17.78 -6.30
N TYR A 196 -3.55 -18.07 -5.07
CA TYR A 196 -2.99 -19.17 -4.29
C TYR A 196 -4.10 -20.08 -3.79
N THR A 197 -3.90 -21.39 -3.91
CA THR A 197 -4.65 -22.37 -3.14
C THR A 197 -3.97 -22.54 -1.80
N VAL A 198 -4.71 -22.36 -0.72
CA VAL A 198 -4.22 -22.42 0.66
C VAL A 198 -4.86 -23.61 1.36
N THR A 199 -4.03 -24.42 1.98
CA THR A 199 -4.44 -25.56 2.80
C THR A 199 -4.02 -25.33 4.24
N VAL A 200 -4.93 -25.55 5.18
CA VAL A 200 -4.62 -25.60 6.61
C VAL A 200 -5.06 -26.95 7.15
N ASP A 201 -4.10 -27.75 7.61
CA ASP A 201 -4.36 -28.98 8.33
C ASP A 201 -4.45 -28.68 9.83
N PHE A 202 -5.57 -29.05 10.44
CA PHE A 202 -5.79 -28.96 11.88
C PHE A 202 -5.41 -30.30 12.50
N MET A 203 -4.40 -30.30 13.37
CA MET A 203 -3.87 -31.50 14.02
C MET A 203 -4.11 -31.44 15.53
N ASP A 204 -4.23 -32.61 16.15
CA ASP A 204 -4.33 -32.74 17.61
C ASP A 204 -3.07 -32.11 18.27
N SER A 205 -3.29 -31.30 19.31
CA SER A 205 -2.22 -30.56 20.00
C SER A 205 -1.25 -31.48 20.72
N LYS A 206 -1.74 -32.60 21.26
CA LYS A 206 -0.96 -33.61 22.01
C LYS A 206 -0.45 -34.73 21.12
N ARG A 207 -1.12 -34.99 20.00
CA ARG A 207 -0.82 -36.07 19.05
C ARG A 207 -0.72 -35.51 17.63
N PRO A 208 0.39 -34.82 17.27
CA PRO A 208 0.53 -34.09 16.01
C PRO A 208 0.37 -34.94 14.73
N GLN A 209 0.36 -36.26 14.84
CA GLN A 209 0.10 -37.20 13.74
C GLN A 209 -1.40 -37.37 13.42
N ILE A 210 -2.30 -36.98 14.32
CA ILE A 210 -3.75 -37.13 14.15
C ILE A 210 -4.31 -35.87 13.51
N LYS A 211 -4.90 -36.03 12.32
CA LYS A 211 -5.52 -34.95 11.56
C LYS A 211 -7.00 -34.86 11.90
N LEU A 212 -7.39 -33.74 12.51
CA LEU A 212 -8.75 -33.49 12.97
C LEU A 212 -9.62 -32.85 11.88
N GLY A 213 -9.00 -32.09 10.99
CA GLY A 213 -9.70 -31.47 9.88
C GLY A 213 -8.76 -30.77 8.91
N GLN A 214 -9.36 -30.19 7.88
CA GLN A 214 -8.66 -29.46 6.85
C GLN A 214 -9.49 -28.30 6.36
N PHE A 215 -8.85 -27.16 6.17
CA PHE A 215 -9.36 -26.07 5.35
C PHE A 215 -8.68 -26.11 3.99
N ILE A 216 -9.46 -25.90 2.92
CA ILE A 216 -8.94 -25.60 1.58
C ILE A 216 -9.68 -24.37 1.06
N GLY A 217 -8.93 -23.38 0.59
CA GLY A 217 -9.48 -22.15 0.01
C GLY A 217 -8.54 -21.51 -0.99
N GLU A 218 -9.01 -20.43 -1.61
CA GLU A 218 -8.27 -19.69 -2.62
C GLU A 218 -8.20 -18.19 -2.27
N THR A 219 -7.07 -17.57 -2.60
CA THR A 219 -6.95 -16.11 -2.54
C THR A 219 -7.58 -15.45 -3.76
N GLN A 220 -7.91 -14.17 -3.64
CA GLN A 220 -8.15 -13.34 -4.82
C GLN A 220 -6.88 -13.23 -5.69
N TYR A 221 -7.06 -12.85 -6.95
CA TYR A 221 -5.94 -12.54 -7.83
C TYR A 221 -5.18 -11.33 -7.29
N MET A 222 -3.87 -11.47 -7.17
CA MET A 222 -2.97 -10.41 -6.73
C MET A 222 -2.03 -10.04 -7.86
N ALA A 223 -1.93 -8.75 -8.14
CA ALA A 223 -1.02 -8.20 -9.12
C ALA A 223 0.32 -7.86 -8.47
N ASP A 224 1.36 -8.59 -8.85
CA ASP A 224 2.74 -8.29 -8.49
C ASP A 224 3.39 -7.49 -9.63
N SER A 225 3.97 -6.32 -9.33
CA SER A 225 4.76 -5.56 -10.31
C SER A 225 6.03 -6.32 -10.64
N ILE A 226 6.24 -6.63 -11.91
CA ILE A 226 7.42 -7.36 -12.39
C ILE A 226 8.50 -6.38 -12.86
N GLU A 227 8.09 -5.41 -13.66
CA GLU A 227 8.99 -4.54 -14.40
C GLU A 227 8.30 -3.20 -14.67
N THR A 228 9.06 -2.12 -14.56
CA THR A 228 8.64 -0.80 -15.02
C THR A 228 9.60 -0.35 -16.10
N LEU A 229 9.13 -0.33 -17.35
CA LEU A 229 9.85 0.26 -18.48
C LEU A 229 9.48 1.73 -18.57
N ARG A 230 10.48 2.60 -18.61
CA ARG A 230 10.28 4.05 -18.69
C ARG A 230 10.58 4.49 -20.11
N GLU A 231 9.54 4.85 -20.85
CA GLU A 231 9.67 5.31 -22.23
C GLU A 231 9.55 6.85 -22.30
N GLY A 232 10.48 7.46 -23.02
CA GLY A 232 10.63 8.92 -23.09
C GLY A 232 11.66 9.49 -22.10
N HIS A 233 12.03 10.76 -22.31
CA HIS A 233 13.05 11.43 -21.53
C HIS A 233 12.47 12.61 -20.75
N CYS A 234 12.55 12.55 -19.42
CA CYS A 234 12.55 13.75 -18.58
C CYS A 234 14.01 14.10 -18.36
N SER A 235 14.59 14.81 -19.34
CA SER A 235 16.01 15.13 -19.31
C SER A 235 16.27 16.35 -18.42
N PHE A 236 17.13 16.16 -17.43
CA PHE A 236 17.91 17.26 -16.87
C PHE A 236 18.88 17.75 -17.94
N SER A 237 18.71 18.96 -18.46
CA SER A 237 19.85 19.62 -19.11
C SER A 237 20.68 20.30 -18.02
N LYS A 238 21.79 19.70 -17.59
CA LYS A 238 22.78 20.38 -16.73
C LYS A 238 23.68 21.35 -17.50
N THR A 239 23.52 21.44 -18.81
CA THR A 239 24.28 22.35 -19.68
C THR A 239 23.33 23.40 -20.22
N ALA A 240 23.39 24.60 -19.62
CA ALA A 240 22.96 25.80 -20.30
C ALA A 240 23.82 25.92 -21.58
N PRO A 241 23.21 26.11 -22.77
CA PRO A 241 24.00 26.56 -23.91
C PRO A 241 24.55 27.94 -23.57
N HIS A 242 25.87 28.05 -23.58
CA HIS A 242 26.60 29.32 -23.49
C HIS A 242 26.33 30.19 -24.71
#